data_AF-A0A2R7R2N8-F1
#
_entry.id   AF-A0A2R7R2N8-F1
#
_cell.length_a   1.000
_cell.length_b   1.000
_cell.length_c   1.000
_cell.angle_alpha   90.00
_cell.angle_beta   90.00
_cell.angle_gamma   90.00
#
_symmetry.space_group_name_H-M   'P 1'
#
loop_
_entity.id
_entity.type
_entity.pdbx_description
1 polymer ?
#
loop_
_entity_poly.entity_id
_entity_poly.type
_entity_poly.pdbx_seq_one_letter_code
_entity_poly.pdbx_strand_id
1 'polypeptide(L)'
;MFGEIPSSLPTVTWQVERIDPEFGKTIKVALVCGGANDLAFEDIINPSFKPGKFIDTFEGKIREVTYLDTKDLLKVVRDKCPNAVIVLFSYHLPISYESDYHDMKNYFRFENDNDVTWYLNEFFHFENIDAMIHEARVRSVWAHSLSSYWLRKAVTDSNLDNDVRGPGIVFSPSGYGMENAAFAGRSFVHSDYTHPTTDAMQSERVLKTPRGNALDDMLQMAAHVMLNNFEGAKALRAKIHGPTSLEEALFSRSPERGLSPLQLLVQEAHRIQHSFIASFFHPNTAGAKSYAGIAKDRYLKHLELTDAIDKKPAAGAAHAAPAAGAPETFEERLSRFKLRGPGPLQSDVGHYFVDSLRVSTKTASTSDKGLASDIYIVLHLRNGTTARWMLNFQYYEQELAGTKFLIKLQPQFEPGEKEAFYVDTGGHMELDKIVGVSIALSTQRPGTWDKLGDNWSPERITLEINGVEVVNRPFSGLVVPPGGSVDLKYPDPFVPAAGPAIAPVAIKVPRISADGFRAQVVKTSPGSGGL
;
A
#
# COMPACT_ATOMS: atom_id res chain seq x y z
N MET A 1 2.19 15.34 22.14
CA MET A 1 1.44 14.99 20.92
C MET A 1 2.47 14.44 19.95
N PHE A 2 2.40 13.16 19.59
CA PHE A 2 3.41 12.45 18.81
C PHE A 2 2.73 11.66 17.67
N GLY A 3 3.27 11.76 16.45
CA GLY A 3 2.97 10.91 15.28
C GLY A 3 1.58 11.10 14.67
N GLU A 4 1.44 10.96 13.37
CA GLU A 4 0.23 11.26 12.59
C GLU A 4 -1.05 10.59 13.11
N ILE A 5 -2.14 11.37 13.05
CA ILE A 5 -3.38 11.21 13.83
C ILE A 5 -3.03 11.13 15.31
N PRO A 6 -3.36 12.15 16.13
CA PRO A 6 -2.76 12.27 17.44
C PRO A 6 -2.95 10.95 18.19
N SER A 7 -1.86 10.34 18.66
CA SER A 7 -1.84 9.20 19.59
C SER A 7 -2.70 9.40 20.86
N SER A 8 -3.39 10.53 20.97
CA SER A 8 -4.48 10.81 21.90
C SER A 8 -5.88 10.43 21.38
N LEU A 9 -6.03 10.00 20.12
CA LEU A 9 -7.24 9.38 19.61
C LEU A 9 -7.16 7.88 19.87
N PRO A 10 -8.25 7.28 20.35
CA PRO A 10 -8.25 5.88 20.71
C PRO A 10 -8.01 4.96 19.51
N THR A 11 -7.15 3.96 19.68
CA THR A 11 -6.98 2.86 18.71
C THR A 11 -8.32 2.21 18.38
N VAL A 12 -8.44 1.55 17.23
CA VAL A 12 -9.69 0.89 16.84
C VAL A 12 -10.08 -0.18 17.87
N THR A 13 -9.11 -0.90 18.43
CA THR A 13 -9.33 -1.86 19.52
C THR A 13 -9.97 -1.18 20.74
N TRP A 14 -9.42 -0.05 21.18
CA TRP A 14 -10.01 0.74 22.27
C TRP A 14 -11.41 1.27 21.91
N GLN A 15 -11.59 1.67 20.65
CA GLN A 15 -12.84 1.87 19.90
C GLN A 15 -13.93 0.89 20.35
N VAL A 16 -13.62 -0.36 20.06
CA VAL A 16 -14.50 -1.51 20.18
C VAL A 16 -14.67 -1.94 21.64
N GLU A 17 -13.61 -1.90 22.45
CA GLU A 17 -13.66 -2.28 23.87
C GLU A 17 -14.66 -1.45 24.69
N ARG A 18 -14.87 -0.19 24.30
CA ARG A 18 -15.85 0.71 24.93
C ARG A 18 -17.29 0.53 24.48
N ILE A 19 -17.55 -0.32 23.50
CA ILE A 19 -18.91 -0.66 23.12
C ILE A 19 -19.57 -1.35 24.32
N ASP A 20 -20.70 -0.79 24.75
CA ASP A 20 -21.55 -1.38 25.77
C ASP A 20 -22.00 -2.79 25.31
N PRO A 21 -21.84 -3.84 26.11
CA PRO A 21 -22.16 -5.21 25.69
C PRO A 21 -23.62 -5.42 25.29
N GLU A 22 -24.58 -4.73 25.92
CA GLU A 22 -25.99 -4.88 25.56
C GLU A 22 -26.30 -4.14 24.26
N PHE A 23 -25.76 -2.93 24.08
CA PHE A 23 -25.85 -2.23 22.80
C PHE A 23 -25.20 -3.03 21.67
N GLY A 24 -24.02 -3.62 21.90
CA GLY A 24 -23.28 -4.42 20.93
C GLY A 24 -24.08 -5.60 20.36
N LYS A 25 -24.93 -6.24 21.17
CA LYS A 25 -25.85 -7.30 20.70
C LYS A 25 -26.88 -6.82 19.69
N THR A 26 -27.20 -5.52 19.67
CA THR A 26 -28.15 -4.92 18.72
C THR A 26 -27.50 -4.61 17.37
N ILE A 27 -26.17 -4.50 17.31
CA ILE A 27 -25.42 -4.16 16.11
C ILE A 27 -25.53 -5.30 15.09
N LYS A 28 -25.91 -4.96 13.86
CA LYS A 28 -26.06 -5.89 12.73
C LYS A 28 -24.93 -5.82 11.72
N VAL A 29 -24.25 -4.67 11.66
CA VAL A 29 -23.10 -4.45 10.80
C VAL A 29 -22.06 -3.68 11.59
N ALA A 30 -20.84 -4.20 11.65
CA ALA A 30 -19.69 -3.51 12.24
C ALA A 30 -18.73 -3.11 11.13
N LEU A 31 -18.54 -1.80 10.92
CA LEU A 31 -17.59 -1.28 9.95
C LEU A 31 -16.25 -1.05 10.66
N VAL A 32 -15.24 -1.84 10.30
CA VAL A 32 -13.95 -1.85 10.99
C VAL A 32 -12.88 -1.30 10.05
N CYS A 33 -12.40 -0.09 10.34
CA CYS A 33 -11.31 0.56 9.63
C CYS A 33 -10.09 0.63 10.57
N GLY A 34 -9.22 -0.37 10.50
CA GLY A 34 -8.06 -0.54 11.40
C GLY A 34 -7.05 -1.55 10.85
N GLY A 35 -5.92 -1.73 11.53
CA GLY A 35 -4.84 -2.61 11.09
C GLY A 35 -3.79 -1.80 10.33
N ALA A 36 -3.94 -1.65 9.01
CA ALA A 36 -2.92 -0.97 8.22
C ALA A 36 -2.68 0.51 8.59
N ASN A 37 -3.66 1.22 9.15
CA ASN A 37 -3.48 2.58 9.67
C ASN A 37 -2.48 2.66 10.84
N ASP A 38 -2.23 1.54 11.52
CA ASP A 38 -1.28 1.44 12.62
C ASP A 38 0.16 1.17 12.12
N LEU A 39 0.32 0.95 10.80
CA LEU A 39 1.62 1.03 10.15
C LEU A 39 1.93 2.51 9.93
N ALA A 40 3.05 2.97 10.49
CA ALA A 40 3.64 4.27 10.14
C ALA A 40 4.09 4.21 8.66
N PHE A 41 3.15 4.41 7.74
CA PHE A 41 3.39 4.31 6.30
C PHE A 41 4.38 5.37 5.85
N GLU A 42 4.45 6.49 6.57
CA GLU A 42 5.44 7.56 6.42
C GLU A 42 6.87 7.00 6.56
N ASP A 43 7.12 6.14 7.55
CA ASP A 43 8.42 5.47 7.72
C ASP A 43 8.73 4.49 6.59
N ILE A 44 7.69 3.82 6.07
CA ILE A 44 7.82 2.84 5.00
C ILE A 44 8.18 3.56 3.69
N ILE A 45 7.47 4.63 3.35
CA ILE A 45 7.69 5.37 2.10
C ILE A 45 8.92 6.26 2.15
N ASN A 46 9.47 6.57 3.33
CA ASN A 46 10.68 7.37 3.49
C ASN A 46 11.93 6.58 3.04
N PRO A 47 12.54 6.92 1.89
CA PRO A 47 13.66 6.17 1.35
C PRO A 47 14.96 6.38 2.15
N SER A 48 15.11 7.52 2.84
CA SER A 48 16.24 7.77 3.75
C SER A 48 16.21 6.87 4.99
N PHE A 49 15.03 6.34 5.33
CA PHE A 49 14.91 5.32 6.37
C PHE A 49 15.26 3.93 5.80
N LYS A 50 16.41 3.38 6.21
CA LYS A 50 16.90 2.03 5.84
C LYS A 50 16.94 1.76 4.32
N PRO A 51 17.71 2.55 3.55
CA PRO A 51 17.78 2.44 2.08
C PRO A 51 18.15 1.02 1.64
N GLY A 52 17.38 0.47 0.68
CA GLY A 52 17.60 -0.87 0.14
C GLY A 52 17.37 -2.04 1.11
N LYS A 53 16.89 -1.80 2.33
CA LYS A 53 16.62 -2.81 3.37
C LYS A 53 15.19 -2.78 3.89
N PHE A 54 14.29 -2.12 3.16
CA PHE A 54 12.93 -1.89 3.61
C PHE A 54 12.13 -3.20 3.74
N ILE A 55 12.37 -4.20 2.89
CA ILE A 55 11.69 -5.50 2.99
C ILE A 55 12.05 -6.20 4.29
N ASP A 56 13.34 -6.39 4.55
CA ASP A 56 13.84 -7.01 5.79
C ASP A 56 13.36 -6.26 7.04
N THR A 57 13.19 -4.94 6.93
CA THR A 57 12.77 -4.08 8.04
C THR A 57 11.26 -4.16 8.30
N PHE A 58 10.46 -4.14 7.24
CA PHE A 58 9.02 -3.90 7.36
C PHE A 58 8.15 -5.12 7.07
N GLU A 59 8.63 -6.17 6.39
CA GLU A 59 7.77 -7.32 6.06
C GLU A 59 7.18 -7.96 7.33
N GLY A 60 8.03 -8.18 8.34
CA GLY A 60 7.62 -8.72 9.63
C GLY A 60 6.63 -7.82 10.37
N LYS A 61 6.89 -6.51 10.41
CA LYS A 61 6.04 -5.50 11.06
C LYS A 61 4.68 -5.38 10.36
N ILE A 62 4.68 -5.37 9.03
CA ILE A 62 3.45 -5.35 8.23
C ILE A 62 2.63 -6.59 8.56
N ARG A 63 3.23 -7.79 8.52
CA ARG A 63 2.53 -9.02 8.89
C ARG A 63 1.99 -9.00 10.33
N GLU A 64 2.78 -8.53 11.30
CA GLU A 64 2.35 -8.45 12.70
C GLU A 64 1.05 -7.64 12.82
N VAL A 65 1.05 -6.41 12.33
CA VAL A 65 -0.09 -5.50 12.43
C VAL A 65 -1.28 -5.96 11.56
N THR A 66 -1.02 -6.34 10.31
CA THR A 66 -2.08 -6.60 9.32
C THR A 66 -2.63 -8.03 9.36
N TYR A 67 -1.93 -8.95 10.03
CA TYR A 67 -2.40 -10.32 10.22
C TYR A 67 -2.66 -10.66 11.69
N LEU A 68 -1.66 -10.54 12.57
CA LEU A 68 -1.81 -10.97 13.97
C LEU A 68 -2.74 -10.04 14.74
N ASP A 69 -2.43 -8.74 14.77
CA ASP A 69 -3.23 -7.76 15.53
C ASP A 69 -4.63 -7.63 14.95
N THR A 70 -4.76 -7.76 13.62
CA THR A 70 -6.06 -7.76 12.94
C THR A 70 -6.92 -8.95 13.35
N LYS A 71 -6.35 -10.15 13.52
CA LYS A 71 -7.12 -11.31 14.02
C LYS A 71 -7.61 -11.08 15.45
N ASP A 72 -6.76 -10.52 16.30
CA ASP A 72 -7.13 -10.18 17.67
C ASP A 72 -8.24 -9.12 17.68
N LEU A 73 -8.13 -8.08 16.84
CA LEU A 73 -9.18 -7.08 16.66
C LEU A 73 -10.51 -7.71 16.20
N LEU A 74 -10.49 -8.59 15.20
CA LEU A 74 -11.70 -9.26 14.71
C LEU A 74 -12.38 -10.10 15.81
N LYS A 75 -11.59 -10.75 16.67
CA LYS A 75 -12.11 -11.47 17.84
C LYS A 75 -12.77 -10.51 18.83
N VAL A 76 -12.12 -9.40 19.18
CA VAL A 76 -12.68 -8.38 20.09
C VAL A 76 -13.97 -7.77 19.51
N VAL A 77 -14.02 -7.51 18.21
CA VAL A 77 -15.23 -7.04 17.52
C VAL A 77 -16.33 -8.08 17.59
N ARG A 78 -16.03 -9.36 17.36
CA ARG A 78 -17.01 -10.44 17.45
C ARG A 78 -17.57 -10.57 18.87
N ASP A 79 -16.73 -10.54 19.89
CA ASP A 79 -17.14 -10.64 21.29
C ASP A 79 -18.09 -9.51 21.69
N LYS A 80 -17.83 -8.29 21.20
CA LYS A 80 -18.69 -7.11 21.46
C LYS A 80 -19.94 -7.06 20.59
N CYS A 81 -19.85 -7.53 19.35
CA CYS A 81 -20.90 -7.43 18.34
C CYS A 81 -21.28 -8.83 17.81
N PRO A 82 -21.79 -9.74 18.67
CA PRO A 82 -21.93 -11.16 18.33
C PRO A 82 -22.86 -11.42 17.13
N ASN A 83 -23.83 -10.53 16.89
CA ASN A 83 -24.82 -10.66 15.82
C ASN A 83 -24.48 -9.87 14.55
N ALA A 84 -23.31 -9.22 14.49
CA ALA A 84 -22.95 -8.38 13.37
C ALA A 84 -22.27 -9.16 12.24
N VAL A 85 -22.54 -8.80 10.99
CA VAL A 85 -21.57 -9.02 9.93
C VAL A 85 -20.46 -7.99 10.11
N ILE A 86 -19.21 -8.45 10.18
CA ILE A 86 -18.05 -7.56 10.33
C ILE A 86 -17.55 -7.24 8.93
N VAL A 87 -17.43 -5.95 8.59
CA VAL A 87 -16.84 -5.49 7.33
C VAL A 87 -15.49 -4.86 7.63
N LEU A 88 -14.40 -5.56 7.32
CA LEU A 88 -13.04 -5.07 7.49
C LEU A 88 -12.59 -4.33 6.24
N PHE A 89 -12.21 -3.07 6.39
CA PHE A 89 -11.69 -2.23 5.32
C PHE A 89 -10.17 -2.40 5.20
N SER A 90 -9.67 -2.49 3.96
CA SER A 90 -8.22 -2.46 3.69
C SER A 90 -7.62 -1.05 3.85
N TYR A 91 -6.34 -0.88 3.52
CA TYR A 91 -5.80 0.45 3.24
C TYR A 91 -5.87 0.75 1.74
N HIS A 92 -5.77 2.03 1.38
CA HIS A 92 -5.59 2.43 -0.01
C HIS A 92 -4.12 2.71 -0.30
N LEU A 93 -3.75 2.71 -1.58
CA LEU A 93 -2.40 3.00 -2.04
C LEU A 93 -2.13 4.52 -1.93
N PRO A 94 -1.20 4.99 -1.07
CA PRO A 94 -0.99 6.42 -0.88
C PRO A 94 -0.28 7.06 -2.08
N ILE A 95 0.78 6.42 -2.59
CA ILE A 95 1.56 6.84 -3.76
C ILE A 95 1.75 5.64 -4.69
N SER A 96 1.76 5.85 -6.00
CA SER A 96 1.91 4.78 -6.99
C SER A 96 2.93 5.11 -8.08
N TYR A 97 3.11 4.20 -9.03
CA TYR A 97 3.88 4.48 -10.24
C TYR A 97 3.24 5.54 -11.15
N GLU A 98 1.93 5.75 -11.05
CA GLU A 98 1.16 6.76 -11.79
C GLU A 98 1.12 8.13 -11.09
N SER A 99 1.66 8.23 -9.87
CA SER A 99 1.85 9.52 -9.21
C SER A 99 2.74 10.43 -10.06
N ASP A 100 2.40 11.71 -10.16
CA ASP A 100 3.21 12.67 -10.89
C ASP A 100 4.57 12.88 -10.20
N TYR A 101 5.61 12.91 -11.02
CA TYR A 101 6.97 12.99 -10.53
C TYR A 101 7.34 14.37 -9.99
N HIS A 102 6.88 15.41 -10.68
CA HIS A 102 7.14 16.78 -10.29
C HIS A 102 6.39 17.14 -9.00
N ASP A 103 5.13 16.73 -8.87
CA ASP A 103 4.35 16.95 -7.66
C ASP A 103 4.92 16.19 -6.47
N MET A 104 5.34 14.93 -6.65
CA MET A 104 6.09 14.21 -5.62
C MET A 104 7.39 14.92 -5.25
N LYS A 105 8.16 15.42 -6.22
CA LYS A 105 9.38 16.19 -5.93
C LYS A 105 9.08 17.44 -5.11
N ASN A 106 7.99 18.15 -5.43
CA ASN A 106 7.58 19.33 -4.68
C ASN A 106 7.05 18.98 -3.29
N TYR A 107 6.37 17.84 -3.13
CA TYR A 107 5.97 17.31 -1.82
C TYR A 107 7.17 16.90 -0.98
N PHE A 108 8.10 16.12 -1.54
CA PHE A 108 9.34 15.75 -0.84
C PHE A 108 10.19 16.97 -0.52
N ARG A 109 10.20 18.00 -1.39
CA ARG A 109 10.74 19.32 -1.03
C ARG A 109 10.02 19.84 0.18
N PHE A 110 8.70 20.04 0.14
CA PHE A 110 7.91 20.55 1.26
C PHE A 110 8.14 19.79 2.59
N GLU A 111 8.15 18.47 2.59
CA GLU A 111 8.41 17.65 3.80
C GLU A 111 9.86 17.76 4.29
N ASN A 112 10.84 17.94 3.38
CA ASN A 112 12.25 18.10 3.72
C ASN A 112 12.69 19.59 3.85
N ASP A 113 11.83 20.53 3.44
CA ASP A 113 12.01 22.00 3.40
C ASP A 113 11.47 22.64 4.68
N ASN A 114 12.14 22.28 5.77
CA ASN A 114 12.70 23.36 6.58
C ASN A 114 14.02 23.76 5.90
N ASP A 115 13.93 24.58 4.83
CA ASP A 115 14.89 25.10 3.83
C ASP A 115 16.39 24.77 3.93
N VAL A 116 16.96 24.62 5.12
CA VAL A 116 18.40 24.46 5.34
C VAL A 116 18.90 23.07 4.93
N THR A 117 18.17 22.00 5.20
CA THR A 117 18.65 20.63 4.88
C THR A 117 18.59 20.36 3.38
N TRP A 118 17.53 20.81 2.71
CA TRP A 118 17.41 20.74 1.26
C TRP A 118 18.41 21.64 0.56
N TYR A 119 18.60 22.88 1.01
CA TYR A 119 19.63 23.78 0.49
C TYR A 119 21.03 23.18 0.60
N LEU A 120 21.36 22.55 1.74
CA LEU A 120 22.63 21.83 1.91
C LEU A 120 22.71 20.62 0.97
N ASN A 121 21.62 19.88 0.78
CA ASN A 121 21.60 18.76 -0.16
C ASN A 121 21.74 19.22 -1.63
N GLU A 122 21.16 20.36 -1.99
CA GLU A 122 21.26 20.97 -3.31
C GLU A 122 22.67 21.53 -3.59
N PHE A 123 23.37 22.02 -2.55
CA PHE A 123 24.75 22.52 -2.65
C PHE A 123 25.83 21.43 -2.57
N PHE A 124 25.60 20.35 -1.84
CA PHE A 124 26.60 19.32 -1.58
C PHE A 124 26.27 17.95 -2.20
N HIS A 125 25.11 17.80 -2.84
CA HIS A 125 24.66 16.59 -3.53
C HIS A 125 24.71 15.31 -2.68
N PHE A 126 24.24 15.37 -1.43
CA PHE A 126 24.33 14.24 -0.51
C PHE A 126 23.34 13.11 -0.85
N GLU A 127 22.15 13.40 -1.38
CA GLU A 127 21.12 12.41 -1.69
C GLU A 127 20.55 12.57 -3.11
N ASN A 128 20.31 11.44 -3.77
CA ASN A 128 19.67 11.39 -5.09
C ASN A 128 18.15 11.39 -4.91
N ILE A 129 17.54 12.56 -4.89
CA ILE A 129 16.08 12.80 -4.78
C ILE A 129 15.30 11.96 -5.79
N ASP A 130 15.86 11.81 -6.99
CA ASP A 130 15.17 11.12 -8.06
C ASP A 130 15.08 9.61 -7.78
N ALA A 131 16.16 9.03 -7.26
CA ALA A 131 16.16 7.67 -6.75
C ALA A 131 15.25 7.52 -5.52
N MET A 132 15.20 8.52 -4.64
CA MET A 132 14.33 8.54 -3.47
C MET A 132 12.84 8.49 -3.84
N ILE A 133 12.41 9.32 -4.79
CA ILE A 133 11.02 9.33 -5.30
C ILE A 133 10.68 7.97 -5.90
N HIS A 134 11.58 7.39 -6.70
CA HIS A 134 11.37 6.07 -7.28
C HIS A 134 11.24 4.98 -6.22
N GLU A 135 12.15 4.97 -5.24
CA GLU A 135 12.11 4.04 -4.12
C GLU A 135 10.83 4.20 -3.30
N ALA A 136 10.38 5.43 -3.01
CA ALA A 136 9.13 5.69 -2.30
C ALA A 136 7.90 5.09 -3.02
N ARG A 137 7.82 5.22 -4.36
CA ARG A 137 6.75 4.59 -5.16
C ARG A 137 6.77 3.07 -5.05
N VAL A 138 7.94 2.47 -5.19
CA VAL A 138 8.12 1.02 -5.10
C VAL A 138 7.73 0.52 -3.70
N ARG A 139 8.25 1.15 -2.66
CA ARG A 139 7.94 0.81 -1.26
C ARG A 139 6.46 0.94 -0.95
N SER A 140 5.81 2.01 -1.44
CA SER A 140 4.37 2.23 -1.27
C SER A 140 3.53 1.12 -1.91
N VAL A 141 3.77 0.80 -3.20
CA VAL A 141 3.05 -0.25 -3.92
C VAL A 141 3.27 -1.62 -3.27
N TRP A 142 4.51 -1.92 -2.88
CA TRP A 142 4.88 -3.15 -2.19
C TRP A 142 4.16 -3.28 -0.84
N ALA A 143 4.26 -2.28 0.02
CA ALA A 143 3.71 -2.31 1.36
C ALA A 143 2.18 -2.38 1.34
N HIS A 144 1.54 -1.62 0.45
CA HIS A 144 0.10 -1.69 0.23
C HIS A 144 -0.31 -3.13 -0.16
N SER A 145 0.31 -3.70 -1.19
CA SER A 145 -0.06 -5.04 -1.68
C SER A 145 0.18 -6.13 -0.63
N LEU A 146 1.27 -6.02 0.14
CA LEU A 146 1.58 -6.91 1.25
C LEU A 146 0.54 -6.78 2.38
N SER A 147 0.18 -5.55 2.76
CA SER A 147 -0.82 -5.28 3.79
C SER A 147 -2.20 -5.82 3.40
N SER A 148 -2.64 -5.59 2.16
CA SER A 148 -3.91 -6.10 1.62
C SER A 148 -3.96 -7.62 1.65
N TYR A 149 -2.88 -8.30 1.27
CA TYR A 149 -2.80 -9.76 1.35
C TYR A 149 -2.96 -10.27 2.79
N TRP A 150 -2.22 -9.70 3.75
CA TRP A 150 -2.27 -10.16 5.14
C TRP A 150 -3.60 -9.86 5.83
N LEU A 151 -4.19 -8.69 5.59
CA LEU A 151 -5.56 -8.38 6.04
C LEU A 151 -6.57 -9.37 5.45
N ARG A 152 -6.48 -9.63 4.14
CA ARG A 152 -7.39 -10.59 3.48
C ARG A 152 -7.22 -11.99 4.05
N LYS A 153 -5.98 -12.40 4.35
CA LYS A 153 -5.68 -13.68 4.98
C LYS A 153 -6.20 -13.75 6.42
N ALA A 154 -6.11 -12.66 7.19
CA ALA A 154 -6.69 -12.58 8.53
C ALA A 154 -8.21 -12.83 8.49
N VAL A 155 -8.91 -12.25 7.51
CA VAL A 155 -10.35 -12.49 7.28
C VAL A 155 -10.63 -13.94 6.89
N THR A 156 -9.84 -14.52 5.98
CA THR A 156 -9.98 -15.95 5.60
C THR A 156 -9.86 -16.84 6.82
N ASP A 157 -8.77 -16.70 7.58
CA ASP A 157 -8.50 -17.57 8.72
C ASP A 157 -9.50 -17.33 9.86
N SER A 158 -9.99 -16.10 10.05
CA SER A 158 -11.01 -15.79 11.07
C SER A 158 -12.41 -16.30 10.70
N ASN A 159 -12.73 -16.41 9.41
CA ASN A 159 -13.98 -17.05 8.97
C ASN A 159 -13.94 -18.58 9.14
N LEU A 160 -12.76 -19.21 9.19
CA LEU A 160 -12.63 -20.64 9.48
C LEU A 160 -12.86 -20.95 10.97
N ASP A 161 -12.61 -19.98 11.85
CA ASP A 161 -12.89 -20.09 13.28
C ASP A 161 -14.38 -19.82 13.55
N ASN A 162 -15.11 -20.82 14.04
CA ASN A 162 -16.54 -20.70 14.31
C ASN A 162 -16.86 -19.67 15.39
N ASP A 163 -15.98 -19.49 16.38
CA ASP A 163 -16.20 -18.57 17.50
C ASP A 163 -16.02 -17.12 17.04
N VAL A 164 -15.15 -16.89 16.05
CA VAL A 164 -14.88 -15.56 15.49
C VAL A 164 -15.79 -15.22 14.31
N ARG A 165 -16.15 -16.20 13.47
CA ARG A 165 -16.94 -16.00 12.25
C ARG A 165 -18.29 -15.33 12.52
N GLY A 166 -19.09 -15.87 13.44
CA GLY A 166 -20.49 -15.46 13.64
C GLY A 166 -21.29 -15.47 12.31
N PRO A 167 -22.07 -14.41 12.00
CA PRO A 167 -22.75 -14.22 10.72
C PRO A 167 -21.82 -14.01 9.49
N GLY A 168 -20.52 -13.86 9.71
CA GLY A 168 -19.50 -13.70 8.67
C GLY A 168 -18.65 -12.45 8.85
N ILE A 169 -17.47 -12.50 8.24
CA ILE A 169 -16.49 -11.42 8.15
C ILE A 169 -16.22 -11.16 6.67
N VAL A 170 -16.50 -9.94 6.22
CA VAL A 170 -16.37 -9.49 4.85
C VAL A 170 -15.13 -8.61 4.73
N PHE A 171 -14.24 -8.94 3.81
CA PHE A 171 -13.13 -8.06 3.43
C PHE A 171 -13.62 -7.05 2.38
N SER A 172 -13.33 -5.77 2.61
CA SER A 172 -13.64 -4.68 1.69
C SER A 172 -12.33 -3.99 1.24
N PRO A 173 -11.82 -4.28 0.03
CA PRO A 173 -10.69 -3.56 -0.51
C PRO A 173 -11.05 -2.09 -0.81
N SER A 174 -10.05 -1.20 -0.86
CA SER A 174 -10.22 0.21 -1.27
C SER A 174 -10.76 0.35 -2.68
N GLY A 175 -10.37 -0.60 -3.54
CA GLY A 175 -10.59 -0.60 -4.97
C GLY A 175 -9.97 0.57 -5.70
N TYR A 176 -8.99 1.21 -5.08
CA TYR A 176 -8.19 2.26 -5.69
C TYR A 176 -7.13 1.60 -6.55
N GLY A 177 -7.11 1.96 -7.84
CA GLY A 177 -6.02 1.61 -8.73
C GLY A 177 -4.81 2.52 -8.51
N MET A 178 -3.74 2.27 -9.25
CA MET A 178 -2.56 3.14 -9.23
C MET A 178 -2.90 4.58 -9.63
N GLU A 179 -3.85 4.75 -10.56
CA GLU A 179 -4.34 6.04 -11.03
C GLU A 179 -5.11 6.85 -9.98
N ASN A 180 -5.47 6.22 -8.85
CA ASN A 180 -6.24 6.82 -7.76
C ASN A 180 -5.39 7.23 -6.55
N ALA A 181 -4.09 6.92 -6.57
CA ALA A 181 -3.15 7.36 -5.55
C ALA A 181 -2.95 8.88 -5.57
N ALA A 182 -2.30 9.44 -4.54
CA ALA A 182 -1.97 10.85 -4.51
C ALA A 182 -1.07 11.23 -5.69
N PHE A 183 -1.23 12.47 -6.16
CA PHE A 183 -0.49 13.02 -7.31
C PHE A 183 -0.75 12.31 -8.65
N ALA A 184 -1.59 11.27 -8.70
CA ALA A 184 -1.98 10.65 -9.96
C ALA A 184 -3.05 11.51 -10.66
N GLY A 185 -3.17 11.35 -11.99
CA GLY A 185 -4.10 12.14 -12.79
C GLY A 185 -5.58 11.99 -12.42
N ARG A 186 -5.95 10.99 -11.62
CA ARG A 186 -7.32 10.78 -11.12
C ARG A 186 -7.35 10.36 -9.65
N SER A 187 -6.68 11.15 -8.82
CA SER A 187 -6.56 10.90 -7.38
C SER A 187 -7.91 10.80 -6.66
N PHE A 188 -8.07 9.74 -5.86
CA PHE A 188 -9.20 9.54 -4.94
C PHE A 188 -8.85 9.92 -3.50
N VAL A 189 -7.65 10.48 -3.29
CA VAL A 189 -7.20 11.00 -2.01
C VAL A 189 -6.94 12.50 -2.11
N HIS A 190 -6.93 13.21 -0.99
CA HIS A 190 -6.44 14.57 -0.99
C HIS A 190 -4.94 14.56 -1.28
N SER A 191 -4.54 15.27 -2.34
CA SER A 191 -3.13 15.38 -2.76
C SER A 191 -2.54 16.76 -2.49
N ASP A 192 -3.34 17.65 -1.91
CA ASP A 192 -2.97 19.02 -1.55
C ASP A 192 -2.15 19.00 -0.23
N TYR A 193 -0.83 18.92 -0.34
CA TYR A 193 0.08 18.81 0.81
C TYR A 193 0.44 20.15 1.48
N THR A 194 0.13 21.29 0.86
CA THR A 194 0.38 22.62 1.44
C THR A 194 -0.85 23.20 2.10
N HIS A 195 -2.01 23.00 1.48
CA HIS A 195 -3.29 23.52 1.95
C HIS A 195 -4.42 22.68 1.36
N PRO A 196 -5.00 21.70 2.10
CA PRO A 196 -6.08 20.85 1.59
C PRO A 196 -7.39 21.61 1.40
N THR A 197 -7.45 22.46 0.37
CA THR A 197 -8.61 23.27 0.00
C THR A 197 -9.84 22.43 -0.34
N THR A 198 -9.62 21.15 -0.63
CA THR A 198 -10.66 20.16 -0.93
C THR A 198 -11.20 19.47 0.32
N ASP A 199 -10.59 19.65 1.49
CA ASP A 199 -11.04 19.11 2.78
C ASP A 199 -12.08 20.03 3.43
N ALA A 200 -13.33 19.59 3.46
CA ALA A 200 -14.44 20.34 4.07
C ALA A 200 -14.25 20.61 5.58
N MET A 201 -13.40 19.82 6.26
CA MET A 201 -13.12 19.95 7.70
C MET A 201 -11.85 20.76 7.96
N GLN A 202 -11.17 21.28 6.94
CA GLN A 202 -9.91 21.98 7.09
C GLN A 202 -10.03 23.20 8.02
N SER A 203 -11.05 24.03 7.83
CA SER A 203 -11.25 25.25 8.63
C SER A 203 -11.47 24.91 10.11
N GLU A 204 -12.28 23.90 10.39
CA GLU A 204 -12.52 23.41 11.74
C GLU A 204 -11.28 22.77 12.35
N ARG A 205 -10.51 22.03 11.55
CA ARG A 205 -9.25 21.40 11.95
C ARG A 205 -8.24 22.47 12.37
N VAL A 206 -7.97 23.47 11.52
CA VAL A 206 -7.06 24.58 11.84
C VAL A 206 -7.51 25.31 13.11
N LEU A 207 -8.81 25.57 13.25
CA LEU A 207 -9.37 26.22 14.44
C LEU A 207 -9.18 25.39 15.73
N LYS A 208 -9.33 24.07 15.64
CA LYS A 208 -9.26 23.14 16.78
C LYS A 208 -7.85 22.59 17.05
N THR A 209 -6.91 22.75 16.11
CA THR A 209 -5.52 22.31 16.28
C THR A 209 -4.91 23.08 17.44
N PRO A 210 -4.48 22.39 18.50
CA PRO A 210 -3.85 23.05 19.63
C PRO A 210 -2.63 23.84 19.16
N ARG A 211 -2.53 25.11 19.58
CA ARG A 211 -1.42 26.02 19.26
C ARG A 211 -1.26 26.37 17.78
N GLY A 212 -2.28 26.16 16.95
CA GLY A 212 -2.23 26.55 15.54
C GLY A 212 -1.85 28.03 15.31
N ASN A 213 -2.32 28.91 16.19
CA ASN A 213 -2.00 30.35 16.17
C ASN A 213 -0.56 30.70 16.57
N ALA A 214 0.21 29.76 17.14
CA ALA A 214 1.59 29.97 17.56
C ALA A 214 2.61 29.46 16.52
N LEU A 215 2.16 28.85 15.42
CA LEU A 215 3.03 28.23 14.41
C LEU A 215 4.03 29.24 13.82
N ASP A 216 3.56 30.42 13.37
CA ASP A 216 4.42 31.43 12.76
C ASP A 216 5.48 31.96 13.75
N ASP A 217 5.10 32.17 15.01
CA ASP A 217 6.03 32.57 16.06
C ASP A 217 7.08 31.47 16.35
N MET A 218 6.69 30.18 16.31
CA MET A 218 7.61 29.05 16.48
C MET A 218 8.63 28.96 15.33
N LEU A 219 8.17 29.14 14.07
CA LEU A 219 9.04 29.14 12.89
C LEU A 219 10.01 30.32 12.91
N GLN A 220 9.54 31.52 13.26
CA GLN A 220 10.41 32.69 13.43
C GLN A 220 11.43 32.48 14.55
N MET A 221 11.03 31.86 15.66
CA MET A 221 11.95 31.54 16.76
C MET A 221 13.03 30.55 16.31
N ALA A 222 12.66 29.51 15.56
CA ALA A 222 13.61 28.56 14.99
C ALA A 222 14.64 29.24 14.07
N ALA A 223 14.18 30.16 13.20
CA ALA A 223 15.06 30.95 12.34
C ALA A 223 16.03 31.85 13.14
N HIS A 224 15.54 32.53 14.18
CA HIS A 224 16.37 33.32 15.08
C HIS A 224 17.44 32.47 15.80
N VAL A 225 17.07 31.27 16.27
CA VAL A 225 18.01 30.34 16.91
C VAL A 225 19.09 29.87 15.93
N MET A 226 18.72 29.52 14.67
CA MET A 226 19.69 29.15 13.63
C MET A 226 20.69 30.26 13.32
N LEU A 227 20.23 31.52 13.32
CA LEU A 227 21.06 32.69 13.06
C LEU A 227 21.85 33.17 14.30
N ASN A 228 21.86 32.41 15.40
CA ASN A 228 22.44 32.81 16.70
C ASN A 228 21.89 34.15 17.25
N ASN A 229 20.68 34.53 16.85
CA ASN A 229 19.99 35.75 17.31
C ASN A 229 19.09 35.44 18.53
N PHE A 230 19.71 35.22 19.68
CA PHE A 230 19.02 34.80 20.89
C PHE A 230 18.08 35.86 21.50
N GLU A 231 18.32 37.15 21.25
CA GLU A 231 17.42 38.22 21.70
C GLU A 231 16.09 38.21 20.91
N GLY A 232 16.14 37.95 19.60
CA GLY A 232 14.93 37.74 18.78
C GLY A 232 14.13 36.52 19.24
N ALA A 233 14.81 35.40 19.54
CA ALA A 233 14.18 34.20 20.08
C ALA A 233 13.51 34.44 21.45
N LYS A 234 14.13 35.26 22.31
CA LYS A 234 13.60 35.60 23.64
C LYS A 234 12.35 36.49 23.57
N ALA A 235 12.23 37.35 22.56
CA ALA A 235 11.04 38.17 22.35
C ALA A 235 9.81 37.34 21.93
N LEU A 236 10.02 36.27 21.16
CA LEU A 236 8.96 35.36 20.71
C LEU A 236 8.48 34.40 21.82
N ARG A 237 9.29 34.21 22.86
CA ARG A 237 8.97 33.41 24.06
C ARG A 237 7.61 33.74 24.68
N ALA A 238 7.28 35.02 24.80
CA ALA A 238 6.06 35.46 25.46
C ALA A 238 4.78 35.09 24.67
N LYS A 239 4.93 34.73 23.40
CA LYS A 239 3.82 34.43 22.48
C LYS A 239 3.59 32.92 22.30
N ILE A 240 4.62 32.10 22.49
CA ILE A 240 4.54 30.65 22.34
C ILE A 240 4.11 30.05 23.69
N HIS A 241 2.80 29.96 23.92
CA HIS A 241 2.25 29.19 25.06
C HIS A 241 2.37 27.68 24.77
N GLY A 242 3.55 27.11 25.03
CA GLY A 242 3.88 25.71 24.79
C GLY A 242 3.59 24.80 26.00
N PRO A 243 3.55 23.47 25.82
CA PRO A 243 3.57 22.55 26.96
C PRO A 243 4.87 22.74 27.75
N THR A 244 4.82 22.58 29.08
CA THR A 244 5.97 22.77 29.99
C THR A 244 7.23 22.02 29.53
N SER A 245 7.08 20.85 28.89
CA SER A 245 8.19 20.08 28.32
C SER A 245 8.93 20.78 27.17
N LEU A 246 8.24 21.56 26.34
CA LEU A 246 8.85 22.37 25.27
C LEU A 246 9.56 23.58 25.86
N GLU A 247 8.93 24.26 26.83
CA GLU A 247 9.53 25.38 27.56
C GLU A 247 10.79 24.93 28.34
N GLU A 248 10.72 23.80 29.03
CA GLU A 248 11.86 23.22 29.74
C GLU A 248 12.97 22.82 28.78
N ALA A 249 12.66 22.14 27.68
CA ALA A 249 13.70 21.64 26.77
C ALA A 249 14.35 22.73 25.91
N LEU A 250 13.63 23.83 25.64
CA LEU A 250 14.18 25.02 24.99
C LEU A 250 15.26 25.71 25.83
N PHE A 251 15.22 25.55 27.15
CA PHE A 251 16.03 26.35 28.08
C PHE A 251 16.79 25.54 29.15
N SER A 252 16.58 24.22 29.23
CA SER A 252 17.43 23.33 30.01
C SER A 252 18.76 23.19 29.28
N ARG A 253 19.81 23.82 29.80
CA ARG A 253 21.20 23.69 29.32
C ARG A 253 21.80 22.29 29.56
N SER A 254 21.00 21.24 29.67
CA SER A 254 21.55 19.91 29.95
C SER A 254 22.01 19.27 28.63
N PRO A 255 23.31 18.98 28.46
CA PRO A 255 23.85 18.30 27.27
C PRO A 255 23.33 16.85 27.12
N GLU A 256 22.63 16.33 28.12
CA GLU A 256 22.27 14.92 28.24
C GLU A 256 21.00 14.50 27.49
N ARG A 257 20.19 15.45 26.95
CA ARG A 257 18.90 15.12 26.28
C ARG A 257 18.96 14.93 24.76
N GLY A 258 20.14 14.95 24.14
CA GLY A 258 20.38 14.46 22.76
C GLY A 258 19.75 15.26 21.60
N LEU A 259 18.73 16.09 21.82
CA LEU A 259 18.14 16.98 20.81
C LEU A 259 18.30 18.45 21.21
N SER A 260 18.69 19.30 20.26
CA SER A 260 18.83 20.74 20.48
C SER A 260 17.46 21.42 20.64
N PRO A 261 17.36 22.54 21.39
CA PRO A 261 16.17 23.40 21.43
C PRO A 261 15.55 23.68 20.05
N LEU A 262 16.40 23.91 19.05
CA LEU A 262 15.99 24.10 17.66
C LEU A 262 15.23 22.89 17.11
N GLN A 263 15.75 21.67 17.33
CA GLN A 263 15.10 20.45 16.85
C GLN A 263 13.71 20.25 17.47
N LEU A 264 13.53 20.59 18.74
CA LEU A 264 12.22 20.46 19.41
C LEU A 264 11.20 21.50 18.93
N LEU A 265 11.63 22.75 18.70
CA LEU A 265 10.79 23.78 18.07
C LEU A 265 10.35 23.36 16.68
N VAL A 266 11.31 22.91 15.86
CA VAL A 266 11.04 22.46 14.49
C VAL A 266 10.10 21.26 14.48
N GLN A 267 10.31 20.28 15.37
CA GLN A 267 9.41 19.12 15.48
C GLN A 267 7.99 19.51 15.89
N GLU A 268 7.82 20.47 16.81
CA GLU A 268 6.48 20.91 17.21
C GLU A 268 5.78 21.74 16.13
N ALA A 269 6.50 22.65 15.47
CA ALA A 269 5.97 23.40 14.32
C ALA A 269 5.53 22.44 13.20
N HIS A 270 6.37 21.45 12.89
CA HIS A 270 6.07 20.41 11.91
C HIS A 270 4.82 19.61 12.27
N ARG A 271 4.63 19.24 13.54
CA ARG A 271 3.40 18.55 14.00
C ARG A 271 2.14 19.39 13.80
N ILE A 272 2.23 20.71 14.06
CA ILE A 272 1.10 21.61 13.86
C ILE A 272 0.80 21.72 12.36
N GLN A 273 1.82 21.86 11.51
CA GLN A 273 1.68 21.86 10.04
C GLN A 273 1.04 20.57 9.53
N HIS A 274 1.56 19.41 9.94
CA HIS A 274 0.98 18.09 9.64
C HIS A 274 -0.48 17.99 10.11
N SER A 275 -0.80 18.55 11.28
CA SER A 275 -2.18 18.60 11.76
C SER A 275 -3.08 19.43 10.85
N PHE A 276 -2.58 20.49 10.20
CA PHE A 276 -3.37 21.28 9.23
C PHE A 276 -3.63 20.53 7.92
N ILE A 277 -2.72 19.63 7.54
CA ILE A 277 -2.80 18.85 6.30
C ILE A 277 -3.23 17.41 6.54
N ALA A 278 -3.75 17.05 7.72
CA ALA A 278 -4.03 15.65 8.07
C ALA A 278 -5.18 14.99 7.27
N SER A 279 -5.77 15.66 6.29
CA SER A 279 -6.61 15.04 5.24
C SER A 279 -5.81 14.58 4.03
N PHE A 280 -4.58 15.07 3.86
CA PHE A 280 -3.63 14.57 2.88
C PHE A 280 -3.49 13.04 3.02
N PHE A 281 -3.37 12.37 1.88
CA PHE A 281 -3.49 10.91 1.74
C PHE A 281 -4.82 10.27 2.19
N HIS A 282 -5.80 11.00 2.75
CA HIS A 282 -7.10 10.40 3.08
C HIS A 282 -8.05 10.45 1.88
N PRO A 283 -9.03 9.53 1.80
CA PRO A 283 -10.06 9.55 0.78
C PRO A 283 -10.76 10.91 0.65
N ASN A 284 -10.75 11.47 -0.57
CA ASN A 284 -11.60 12.62 -0.90
C ASN A 284 -13.05 12.15 -1.14
N THR A 285 -13.97 13.06 -1.46
CA THR A 285 -15.40 12.72 -1.69
C THR A 285 -15.59 11.60 -2.73
N ALA A 286 -14.81 11.60 -3.82
CA ALA A 286 -14.90 10.56 -4.85
C ALA A 286 -14.35 9.22 -4.33
N GLY A 287 -13.21 9.25 -3.64
CA GLY A 287 -12.64 8.09 -2.99
C GLY A 287 -13.56 7.47 -1.95
N ALA A 288 -14.07 8.26 -1.02
CA ALA A 288 -14.99 7.82 0.02
C ALA A 288 -16.25 7.17 -0.58
N LYS A 289 -16.80 7.75 -1.66
CA LYS A 289 -17.93 7.18 -2.39
C LYS A 289 -17.58 5.84 -3.03
N SER A 290 -16.41 5.72 -3.65
CA SER A 290 -15.93 4.47 -4.24
C SER A 290 -15.79 3.39 -3.17
N TYR A 291 -15.14 3.74 -2.05
CA TYR A 291 -14.88 2.82 -0.96
C TYR A 291 -16.18 2.30 -0.31
N ALA A 292 -17.12 3.21 -0.03
CA ALA A 292 -18.45 2.87 0.48
C ALA A 292 -19.27 2.01 -0.51
N GLY A 293 -19.14 2.27 -1.82
CA GLY A 293 -19.77 1.48 -2.86
C GLY A 293 -19.31 0.03 -2.83
N ILE A 294 -17.99 -0.20 -2.81
CA ILE A 294 -17.41 -1.53 -2.73
C ILE A 294 -17.86 -2.24 -1.45
N ALA A 295 -17.73 -1.61 -0.29
CA ALA A 295 -18.14 -2.20 0.99
C ALA A 295 -19.61 -2.64 0.99
N LYS A 296 -20.49 -1.80 0.44
CA LYS A 296 -21.91 -2.11 0.30
C LYS A 296 -22.13 -3.31 -0.62
N ASP A 297 -21.50 -3.33 -1.79
CA ASP A 297 -21.67 -4.41 -2.77
C ASP A 297 -21.16 -5.74 -2.22
N ARG A 298 -20.02 -5.73 -1.51
CA ARG A 298 -19.47 -6.92 -0.83
C ARG A 298 -20.41 -7.43 0.26
N TYR A 299 -20.95 -6.53 1.08
CA TYR A 299 -21.91 -6.88 2.11
C TYR A 299 -23.19 -7.49 1.54
N LEU A 300 -23.77 -6.87 0.50
CA LEU A 300 -24.98 -7.40 -0.14
C LEU A 300 -24.73 -8.76 -0.79
N LYS A 301 -23.58 -8.95 -1.45
CA LYS A 301 -23.22 -10.24 -2.03
C LYS A 301 -23.02 -11.32 -0.97
N HIS A 302 -22.42 -10.97 0.17
CA HIS A 302 -22.30 -11.88 1.31
C HIS A 302 -23.67 -12.37 1.81
N LEU A 303 -24.63 -11.45 1.98
CA LEU A 303 -25.99 -11.81 2.39
C LEU A 303 -26.69 -12.71 1.36
N GLU A 304 -26.60 -12.37 0.07
CA GLU A 304 -27.18 -13.15 -1.02
C GLU A 304 -26.65 -14.60 -1.02
N LEU A 305 -25.32 -14.75 -0.93
CA LEU A 305 -24.68 -16.07 -0.94
C LEU A 305 -25.01 -16.87 0.32
N THR A 306 -25.01 -16.22 1.49
CA THR A 306 -25.35 -16.88 2.76
C THR A 306 -26.80 -17.38 2.75
N ASP A 307 -27.76 -16.55 2.33
CA ASP A 307 -29.17 -16.94 2.20
C ASP A 307 -29.36 -18.09 1.19
N ALA A 308 -28.61 -18.08 0.08
CA ALA A 308 -28.63 -19.17 -0.90
C ALA A 308 -28.05 -20.49 -0.35
N ILE A 309 -27.07 -20.42 0.57
CA ILE A 309 -26.52 -21.59 1.26
C ILE A 309 -27.55 -22.15 2.24
N ASP A 310 -28.17 -21.29 3.06
CA ASP A 310 -29.09 -21.69 4.13
C ASP A 310 -30.41 -22.27 3.59
N LYS A 311 -30.84 -21.86 2.40
CA LYS A 311 -32.05 -22.39 1.73
C LYS A 311 -31.87 -23.79 1.13
N LYS A 312 -30.66 -24.32 1.03
CA LYS A 312 -30.45 -25.69 0.52
C LYS A 312 -30.91 -26.72 1.57
N PRO A 313 -31.60 -27.80 1.17
CA PRO A 313 -32.06 -28.81 2.11
C PRO A 313 -30.88 -29.43 2.88
N ALA A 314 -31.12 -29.71 4.16
CA ALA A 314 -30.11 -30.11 5.14
C ALA A 314 -29.23 -31.30 4.67
N ALA A 315 -27.97 -31.26 5.09
CA ALA A 315 -26.97 -32.30 4.87
C ALA A 315 -27.50 -33.70 5.26
N GLY A 316 -27.63 -34.59 4.27
CA GLY A 316 -28.16 -35.95 4.45
C GLY A 316 -28.95 -36.47 3.25
N ALA A 317 -29.50 -35.57 2.43
CA ALA A 317 -29.93 -35.95 1.08
C ALA A 317 -28.66 -36.22 0.27
N ALA A 318 -28.48 -37.45 -0.24
CA ALA A 318 -27.43 -37.74 -1.21
C ALA A 318 -27.45 -36.64 -2.27
N HIS A 319 -26.32 -35.97 -2.52
CA HIS A 319 -26.21 -35.05 -3.64
C HIS A 319 -26.56 -35.85 -4.89
N ALA A 320 -27.79 -35.70 -5.37
CA ALA A 320 -28.16 -36.22 -6.67
C ALA A 320 -27.13 -35.65 -7.64
N ALA A 321 -26.52 -36.52 -8.45
CA ALA A 321 -25.59 -36.09 -9.47
C ALA A 321 -26.25 -34.92 -10.22
N PRO A 322 -25.56 -33.78 -10.39
CA PRO A 322 -26.14 -32.60 -11.02
C PRO A 322 -26.75 -33.03 -12.34
N ALA A 323 -28.04 -32.71 -12.53
CA ALA A 323 -28.71 -32.98 -13.80
C ALA A 323 -27.88 -32.33 -14.92
N ALA A 324 -27.69 -33.01 -16.04
CA ALA A 324 -26.91 -32.48 -17.14
C ALA A 324 -27.46 -31.10 -17.56
N GLY A 325 -26.63 -30.05 -17.44
CA GLY A 325 -27.01 -28.66 -17.71
C GLY A 325 -27.50 -27.84 -16.50
N ALA A 326 -27.50 -28.40 -15.28
CA ALA A 326 -27.77 -27.63 -14.08
C ALA A 326 -26.67 -26.57 -13.83
N PRO A 327 -27.02 -25.38 -13.32
CA PRO A 327 -26.03 -24.37 -12.94
C PRO A 327 -25.08 -24.90 -11.86
N GLU A 328 -23.78 -24.68 -12.03
CA GLU A 328 -22.76 -24.99 -11.02
C GLU A 328 -23.09 -24.30 -9.70
N THR A 329 -23.21 -25.09 -8.63
CA THR A 329 -23.44 -24.58 -7.29
C THR A 329 -22.21 -23.83 -6.76
N PHE A 330 -22.40 -22.96 -5.75
CA PHE A 330 -21.29 -22.22 -5.16
C PHE A 330 -20.19 -23.12 -4.56
N GLU A 331 -20.56 -24.27 -3.98
CA GLU A 331 -19.59 -25.24 -3.43
C GLU A 331 -18.78 -25.96 -4.51
N GLU A 332 -19.45 -26.44 -5.57
CA GLU A 332 -18.77 -27.05 -6.74
C GLU A 332 -17.78 -26.06 -7.35
N ARG A 333 -18.19 -24.79 -7.45
CA ARG A 333 -17.36 -23.70 -7.93
C ARG A 333 -16.12 -23.50 -7.07
N LEU A 334 -16.29 -23.31 -5.76
CA LEU A 334 -15.15 -23.16 -4.84
C LEU A 334 -14.21 -24.37 -4.91
N SER A 335 -14.76 -25.58 -5.03
CA SER A 335 -13.99 -26.82 -5.15
C SER A 335 -13.17 -26.85 -6.45
N ARG A 336 -13.77 -26.48 -7.59
CA ARG A 336 -13.06 -26.35 -8.88
C ARG A 336 -11.88 -25.38 -8.82
N PHE A 337 -12.04 -24.30 -8.05
CA PHE A 337 -10.99 -23.31 -7.82
C PHE A 337 -10.08 -23.64 -6.61
N LYS A 338 -10.23 -24.80 -5.98
CA LYS A 338 -9.42 -25.22 -4.81
C LYS A 338 -9.51 -24.24 -3.63
N LEU A 339 -10.63 -23.54 -3.51
CA LEU A 339 -10.91 -22.54 -2.47
C LEU A 339 -11.92 -23.02 -1.42
N ARG A 340 -12.42 -24.26 -1.54
CA ARG A 340 -13.31 -24.86 -0.55
C ARG A 340 -12.50 -25.35 0.65
N GLY A 341 -12.75 -24.78 1.82
CA GLY A 341 -12.14 -25.19 3.09
C GLY A 341 -12.80 -26.43 3.71
N PRO A 342 -12.27 -26.94 4.83
CA PRO A 342 -12.85 -28.08 5.54
C PRO A 342 -14.06 -27.70 6.42
N GLY A 343 -14.32 -26.40 6.62
CA GLY A 343 -15.40 -25.88 7.47
C GLY A 343 -16.77 -25.82 6.78
N PRO A 344 -17.78 -25.17 7.39
CA PRO A 344 -19.06 -24.92 6.74
C PRO A 344 -18.88 -23.98 5.54
N LEU A 345 -19.76 -24.08 4.54
CA LEU A 345 -19.66 -23.32 3.28
C LEU A 345 -19.71 -21.80 3.50
N GLN A 346 -20.36 -21.34 4.57
CA GLN A 346 -20.40 -19.93 4.98
C GLN A 346 -19.01 -19.36 5.27
N SER A 347 -18.05 -20.18 5.72
CA SER A 347 -16.67 -19.75 5.94
C SER A 347 -15.96 -19.33 4.65
N ASP A 348 -16.41 -19.83 3.50
CA ASP A 348 -15.75 -19.64 2.22
C ASP A 348 -16.44 -18.61 1.31
N VAL A 349 -17.54 -17.97 1.78
CA VAL A 349 -18.31 -16.98 1.00
C VAL A 349 -17.41 -15.85 0.48
N GLY A 350 -16.46 -15.41 1.29
CA GLY A 350 -15.51 -14.36 0.92
C GLY A 350 -14.59 -14.72 -0.25
N HIS A 351 -14.50 -15.99 -0.66
CA HIS A 351 -13.68 -16.42 -1.81
C HIS A 351 -14.37 -16.21 -3.16
N TYR A 352 -15.64 -15.77 -3.19
CA TYR A 352 -16.30 -15.35 -4.43
C TYR A 352 -15.51 -14.23 -5.14
N PHE A 353 -14.94 -13.33 -4.36
CA PHE A 353 -14.07 -12.28 -4.86
C PHE A 353 -12.61 -12.66 -4.67
N VAL A 354 -11.79 -12.40 -5.69
CA VAL A 354 -10.35 -12.63 -5.66
C VAL A 354 -9.70 -11.29 -5.33
N ASP A 355 -9.49 -11.02 -4.04
CA ASP A 355 -9.05 -9.70 -3.56
C ASP A 355 -7.53 -9.58 -3.50
N SER A 356 -6.84 -10.68 -3.18
CA SER A 356 -5.39 -10.70 -3.06
C SER A 356 -4.78 -11.95 -3.70
N LEU A 357 -3.64 -11.79 -4.36
CA LEU A 357 -2.81 -12.90 -4.85
C LEU A 357 -1.46 -12.87 -4.15
N ARG A 358 -0.94 -14.05 -3.79
CA ARG A 358 0.47 -14.23 -3.46
C ARG A 358 1.08 -15.22 -4.41
N VAL A 359 2.09 -14.79 -5.15
CA VAL A 359 2.86 -15.63 -6.06
C VAL A 359 4.21 -15.89 -5.41
N SER A 360 4.54 -17.14 -5.11
CA SER A 360 5.91 -17.46 -4.71
C SER A 360 6.62 -18.21 -5.82
N THR A 361 7.85 -17.85 -6.09
CA THR A 361 8.67 -18.49 -7.13
C THR A 361 9.93 -19.06 -6.51
N LYS A 362 10.40 -20.16 -7.07
CA LYS A 362 11.80 -20.58 -6.97
C LYS A 362 12.38 -20.52 -8.37
N THR A 363 13.36 -19.65 -8.58
CA THR A 363 14.03 -19.52 -9.87
C THR A 363 15.12 -20.59 -9.96
N ALA A 364 15.18 -21.33 -11.08
CA ALA A 364 16.18 -22.34 -11.30
C ALA A 364 17.58 -21.71 -11.39
N SER A 365 18.60 -22.43 -10.93
CA SER A 365 20.00 -21.99 -11.05
C SER A 365 20.49 -21.84 -12.50
N THR A 366 19.74 -22.37 -13.46
CA THR A 366 19.99 -22.26 -14.90
C THR A 366 19.33 -21.04 -15.55
N SER A 367 18.58 -20.23 -14.78
CA SER A 367 17.99 -18.99 -15.29
C SER A 367 19.09 -17.99 -15.65
N ASP A 368 18.80 -17.06 -16.57
CA ASP A 368 19.73 -15.98 -16.85
C ASP A 368 19.85 -15.05 -15.63
N LYS A 369 21.06 -14.54 -15.38
CA LYS A 369 21.33 -13.57 -14.32
C LYS A 369 20.93 -12.17 -14.75
N GLY A 370 20.44 -11.35 -13.82
CA GLY A 370 20.17 -9.94 -14.12
C GLY A 370 19.03 -9.76 -15.11
N LEU A 371 17.95 -10.53 -14.97
CA LEU A 371 16.78 -10.47 -15.85
C LEU A 371 16.22 -9.04 -15.93
N ALA A 372 16.05 -8.50 -17.14
CA ALA A 372 15.58 -7.11 -17.35
C ALA A 372 14.12 -6.99 -17.74
N SER A 373 13.52 -8.08 -18.22
CA SER A 373 12.13 -8.09 -18.63
C SER A 373 11.22 -8.07 -17.40
N ASP A 374 10.15 -7.29 -17.48
CA ASP A 374 9.09 -7.33 -16.47
C ASP A 374 8.38 -8.69 -16.51
N ILE A 375 8.06 -9.22 -15.34
CA ILE A 375 7.27 -10.43 -15.16
C ILE A 375 5.90 -10.04 -14.65
N TYR A 376 4.86 -10.63 -15.23
CA TYR A 376 3.47 -10.39 -14.87
C TYR A 376 2.78 -11.67 -14.44
N ILE A 377 1.92 -11.59 -13.42
CA ILE A 377 0.80 -12.53 -13.30
C ILE A 377 -0.33 -12.05 -14.21
N VAL A 378 -0.90 -12.99 -14.98
CA VAL A 378 -1.97 -12.72 -15.94
C VAL A 378 -3.15 -13.63 -15.62
N LEU A 379 -4.30 -13.01 -15.32
CA LEU A 379 -5.59 -13.69 -15.24
C LEU A 379 -6.29 -13.58 -16.59
N HIS A 380 -6.59 -14.73 -17.20
CA HIS A 380 -7.38 -14.84 -18.42
C HIS A 380 -8.85 -14.84 -18.05
N LEU A 381 -9.63 -13.97 -18.66
CA LEU A 381 -11.03 -13.76 -18.29
C LEU A 381 -11.98 -14.37 -19.32
N ARG A 382 -13.17 -14.78 -18.86
CA ARG A 382 -14.19 -15.46 -19.69
C ARG A 382 -14.67 -14.62 -20.87
N ASN A 383 -14.64 -13.29 -20.73
CA ASN A 383 -14.98 -12.35 -21.80
C ASN A 383 -13.86 -12.18 -22.86
N GLY A 384 -12.77 -12.95 -22.76
CA GLY A 384 -11.62 -12.90 -23.66
C GLY A 384 -10.60 -11.81 -23.32
N THR A 385 -10.84 -10.97 -22.30
CA THR A 385 -9.87 -9.97 -21.85
C THR A 385 -8.87 -10.56 -20.85
N THR A 386 -7.81 -9.82 -20.53
CA THR A 386 -6.86 -10.20 -19.48
C THR A 386 -6.76 -9.11 -18.42
N ALA A 387 -6.54 -9.52 -17.17
CA ALA A 387 -6.07 -8.63 -16.12
C ALA A 387 -4.64 -9.03 -15.77
N ARG A 388 -3.75 -8.05 -15.60
CA ARG A 388 -2.32 -8.30 -15.37
C ARG A 388 -1.74 -7.39 -14.30
N TRP A 389 -0.81 -7.93 -13.53
CA TRP A 389 -0.08 -7.21 -12.49
C TRP A 389 1.40 -7.58 -12.57
N MET A 390 2.25 -6.57 -12.51
CA MET A 390 3.70 -6.75 -12.52
C MET A 390 4.15 -7.32 -11.17
N LEU A 391 5.02 -8.33 -11.21
CA LEU A 391 5.56 -8.99 -10.02
C LEU A 391 6.88 -8.37 -9.57
N ASN A 392 7.75 -7.98 -10.51
CA ASN A 392 8.97 -7.27 -10.17
C ASN A 392 8.70 -5.79 -9.84
N PHE A 393 9.64 -5.17 -9.12
CA PHE A 393 9.67 -3.73 -8.96
C PHE A 393 10.01 -3.05 -10.29
N GLN A 394 9.48 -1.84 -10.49
CA GLN A 394 9.84 -1.04 -11.66
C GLN A 394 11.34 -0.74 -11.59
N TYR A 395 12.02 -1.02 -12.69
CA TYR A 395 13.41 -0.61 -12.88
C TYR A 395 13.47 0.87 -13.27
N TYR A 396 14.59 1.52 -12.99
CA TYR A 396 14.86 2.87 -13.48
C TYR A 396 16.26 2.98 -14.06
N GLU A 397 16.42 3.89 -15.02
CA GLU A 397 17.71 4.21 -15.61
C GLU A 397 18.36 5.36 -14.84
N GLN A 398 19.61 5.17 -14.42
CA GLN A 398 20.45 6.24 -13.87
C GLN A 398 21.62 6.49 -14.83
N GLU A 399 21.85 7.74 -15.23
CA GLU A 399 23.03 8.11 -16.02
C GLU A 399 24.11 8.70 -15.12
N LEU A 400 25.31 8.12 -15.15
CA LEU A 400 26.48 8.60 -14.43
C LEU A 400 27.65 8.72 -15.41
N ALA A 401 28.16 9.95 -15.58
CA ALA A 401 29.27 10.27 -16.49
C ALA A 401 29.06 9.76 -17.93
N GLY A 402 27.84 9.91 -18.47
CA GLY A 402 27.47 9.45 -19.82
C GLY A 402 27.28 7.95 -19.95
N THR A 403 27.48 7.19 -18.88
CA THR A 403 27.17 5.75 -18.82
C THR A 403 25.84 5.58 -18.13
N LYS A 404 24.89 4.93 -18.81
CA LYS A 404 23.64 4.56 -18.18
C LYS A 404 23.86 3.31 -17.30
N PHE A 405 23.08 3.19 -16.24
CA PHE A 405 22.93 1.98 -15.43
C PHE A 405 21.45 1.65 -15.26
N LEU A 406 21.07 0.38 -15.40
CA LEU A 406 19.75 -0.10 -14.98
C LEU A 406 19.82 -0.41 -13.47
N ILE A 407 19.02 0.29 -12.68
CA ILE A 407 18.99 0.08 -11.23
C ILE A 407 17.81 -0.82 -10.88
N LYS A 408 18.12 -1.92 -10.20
CA LYS A 408 17.16 -2.80 -9.54
C LYS A 408 17.22 -2.51 -8.04
N LEU A 409 16.13 -2.03 -7.44
CA LEU A 409 16.06 -1.82 -5.99
C LEU A 409 16.24 -3.14 -5.22
N GLN A 410 15.70 -4.21 -5.79
CA GLN A 410 15.96 -5.57 -5.34
C GLN A 410 16.17 -6.43 -6.58
N PRO A 411 17.24 -7.23 -6.65
CA PRO A 411 17.48 -8.11 -7.78
C PRO A 411 16.51 -9.29 -7.70
N GLN A 412 15.34 -9.14 -8.34
CA GLN A 412 14.31 -10.16 -8.37
C GLN A 412 14.50 -11.15 -9.51
N PHE A 413 14.01 -12.36 -9.31
CA PHE A 413 14.09 -13.52 -10.19
C PHE A 413 15.53 -13.94 -10.51
N GLU A 414 16.45 -13.77 -9.56
CA GLU A 414 17.84 -14.20 -9.74
C GLU A 414 17.98 -15.73 -9.61
N PRO A 415 18.99 -16.33 -10.26
CA PRO A 415 19.16 -17.79 -10.29
C PRO A 415 19.33 -18.40 -8.89
N GLY A 416 18.48 -19.38 -8.55
CA GLY A 416 18.51 -20.08 -7.27
C GLY A 416 17.68 -19.44 -6.16
N GLU A 417 17.19 -18.21 -6.36
CA GLU A 417 16.47 -17.47 -5.33
C GLU A 417 15.01 -17.91 -5.18
N LYS A 418 14.48 -17.69 -3.97
CA LYS A 418 13.07 -17.88 -3.62
C LYS A 418 12.46 -16.56 -3.23
N GLU A 419 11.34 -16.22 -3.84
CA GLU A 419 10.74 -14.91 -3.67
C GLU A 419 9.22 -15.02 -3.56
N ALA A 420 8.60 -14.02 -2.93
CA ALA A 420 7.16 -13.89 -2.82
C ALA A 420 6.73 -12.50 -3.28
N PHE A 421 5.70 -12.48 -4.11
CA PHE A 421 5.12 -11.27 -4.68
C PHE A 421 3.66 -11.18 -4.27
N TYR A 422 3.20 -9.97 -4.00
CA TYR A 422 1.87 -9.71 -3.46
C TYR A 422 1.14 -8.77 -4.40
N VAL A 423 -0.11 -9.10 -4.71
CA VAL A 423 -0.96 -8.33 -5.63
C VAL A 423 -2.29 -8.05 -4.95
N ASP A 424 -2.66 -6.78 -4.92
CA ASP A 424 -4.04 -6.35 -4.66
C ASP A 424 -4.79 -6.21 -6.00
N THR A 425 -5.92 -6.89 -6.14
CA THR A 425 -6.74 -6.84 -7.36
C THR A 425 -7.70 -5.65 -7.39
N GLY A 426 -7.74 -4.85 -6.32
CA GLY A 426 -8.67 -3.73 -6.15
C GLY A 426 -10.12 -4.18 -5.96
N GLY A 427 -10.37 -5.45 -5.69
CA GLY A 427 -11.72 -5.96 -5.46
C GLY A 427 -12.65 -5.96 -6.69
N HIS A 428 -12.11 -5.86 -7.89
CA HIS A 428 -12.89 -5.90 -9.13
C HIS A 428 -12.94 -7.30 -9.76
N MET A 429 -12.20 -8.26 -9.18
CA MET A 429 -12.08 -9.60 -9.72
C MET A 429 -13.02 -10.58 -9.01
N GLU A 430 -13.87 -11.22 -9.80
CA GLU A 430 -14.76 -12.29 -9.36
C GLU A 430 -14.24 -13.63 -9.86
N LEU A 431 -14.39 -14.65 -9.02
CA LEU A 431 -13.90 -15.99 -9.31
C LEU A 431 -14.43 -16.54 -10.64
N ASP A 432 -15.71 -16.29 -10.95
CA ASP A 432 -16.38 -16.76 -12.18
C ASP A 432 -15.84 -16.16 -13.48
N LYS A 433 -15.18 -15.00 -13.37
CA LYS A 433 -14.58 -14.35 -14.53
C LYS A 433 -13.28 -15.03 -14.93
N ILE A 434 -12.60 -15.73 -14.03
CA ILE A 434 -11.27 -16.32 -14.28
C ILE A 434 -11.41 -17.68 -14.98
N VAL A 435 -10.76 -17.82 -16.13
CA VAL A 435 -10.70 -19.07 -16.90
C VAL A 435 -9.28 -19.62 -17.05
N GLY A 436 -8.26 -18.84 -16.67
CA GLY A 436 -6.87 -19.26 -16.73
C GLY A 436 -5.97 -18.33 -15.95
N VAL A 437 -4.81 -18.84 -15.52
CA VAL A 437 -3.76 -18.04 -14.88
C VAL A 437 -2.41 -18.43 -15.44
N SER A 438 -1.61 -17.43 -15.79
CA SER A 438 -0.25 -17.64 -16.28
C SER A 438 0.71 -16.61 -15.68
N ILE A 439 1.99 -16.95 -15.65
CA ILE A 439 3.08 -15.99 -15.43
C ILE A 439 3.72 -15.70 -16.78
N ALA A 440 3.83 -14.44 -17.17
CA ALA A 440 4.31 -14.03 -18.50
C ALA A 440 5.48 -13.07 -18.40
N LEU A 441 6.44 -13.22 -19.32
CA LEU A 441 7.61 -12.35 -19.43
C LEU A 441 7.37 -11.31 -20.52
N SER A 442 7.63 -10.04 -20.24
CA SER A 442 7.48 -8.94 -21.19
C SER A 442 8.46 -9.07 -22.36
N THR A 443 8.00 -8.69 -23.55
CA THR A 443 8.87 -8.45 -24.71
C THR A 443 9.65 -7.15 -24.60
N GLN A 444 9.20 -6.22 -23.74
CA GLN A 444 9.88 -4.95 -23.52
C GLN A 444 11.06 -5.14 -22.60
N ARG A 445 12.18 -4.53 -23.00
CA ARG A 445 13.32 -4.28 -22.12
C ARG A 445 13.45 -2.80 -21.87
N PRO A 446 13.72 -2.38 -20.63
CA PRO A 446 14.18 -1.03 -20.38
C PRO A 446 15.57 -0.91 -21.00
N GLY A 447 15.71 -0.17 -22.10
CA GLY A 447 17.00 0.13 -22.75
C GLY A 447 17.67 -1.02 -23.53
N THR A 448 18.81 -0.73 -24.15
CA THR A 448 19.65 -1.67 -24.88
C THR A 448 20.87 -2.03 -24.03
N TRP A 449 20.75 -3.09 -23.22
CA TRP A 449 21.80 -3.52 -22.30
C TRP A 449 22.34 -4.88 -22.70
N ASP A 450 23.58 -4.92 -23.17
CA ASP A 450 24.21 -6.13 -23.72
C ASP A 450 24.55 -7.20 -22.66
N LYS A 451 24.33 -6.90 -21.36
CA LYS A 451 24.74 -7.76 -20.23
C LYS A 451 23.58 -8.29 -19.38
N LEU A 452 22.33 -8.05 -19.78
CA LEU A 452 21.18 -8.49 -19.01
C LEU A 452 20.67 -9.84 -19.50
N GLY A 453 20.09 -10.59 -18.58
CA GLY A 453 19.46 -11.88 -18.85
C GLY A 453 18.13 -11.73 -19.56
N ASP A 454 17.79 -12.72 -20.39
CA ASP A 454 16.66 -12.67 -21.31
C ASP A 454 15.63 -13.74 -21.00
N ASN A 455 16.09 -14.87 -20.47
CA ASN A 455 15.29 -16.03 -20.23
C ASN A 455 15.13 -16.26 -18.73
N TRP A 456 13.88 -16.44 -18.32
CA TRP A 456 13.56 -16.86 -16.97
C TRP A 456 13.28 -18.36 -16.93
N SER A 457 13.90 -19.08 -16.00
CA SER A 457 13.65 -20.51 -15.81
C SER A 457 13.05 -20.77 -14.42
N PRO A 458 11.73 -20.94 -14.27
CA PRO A 458 11.14 -21.30 -12.99
C PRO A 458 11.44 -22.77 -12.65
N GLU A 459 11.73 -23.04 -11.38
CA GLU A 459 11.79 -24.39 -10.81
C GLU A 459 10.48 -24.74 -10.09
N ARG A 460 9.86 -23.75 -9.44
CA ARG A 460 8.59 -23.92 -8.73
C ARG A 460 7.81 -22.62 -8.72
N ILE A 461 6.49 -22.72 -8.89
CA ILE A 461 5.58 -21.60 -8.68
C ILE A 461 4.46 -22.06 -7.74
N THR A 462 4.20 -21.26 -6.71
CA THR A 462 2.99 -21.37 -5.89
C THR A 462 2.11 -20.15 -6.10
N LEU A 463 0.80 -20.36 -6.09
CA LEU A 463 -0.19 -19.29 -6.11
C LEU A 463 -1.12 -19.47 -4.92
N GLU A 464 -1.28 -18.41 -4.15
CA GLU A 464 -2.35 -18.29 -3.17
C GLU A 464 -3.36 -17.25 -3.62
N ILE A 465 -4.64 -17.55 -3.43
CA ILE A 465 -5.76 -16.62 -3.60
C ILE A 465 -6.39 -16.41 -2.23
N ASN A 466 -6.47 -15.16 -1.80
CA ASN A 466 -7.00 -14.78 -0.49
C ASN A 466 -6.37 -15.55 0.70
N GLY A 467 -5.08 -15.88 0.59
CA GLY A 467 -4.34 -16.62 1.63
C GLY A 467 -4.55 -18.14 1.62
N VAL A 468 -5.20 -18.69 0.59
CA VAL A 468 -5.37 -20.14 0.36
C VAL A 468 -4.50 -20.57 -0.81
N GLU A 469 -3.63 -21.57 -0.60
CA GLU A 469 -2.81 -22.16 -1.67
C GLU A 469 -3.70 -22.91 -2.67
N VAL A 470 -3.71 -22.45 -3.92
CA VAL A 470 -4.51 -23.04 -5.00
C VAL A 470 -3.67 -23.68 -6.11
N VAL A 471 -2.40 -23.28 -6.22
CA VAL A 471 -1.41 -23.90 -7.12
C VAL A 471 -0.11 -24.11 -6.38
N ASN A 472 0.49 -25.28 -6.57
CA ASN A 472 1.84 -25.58 -6.13
C ASN A 472 2.49 -26.51 -7.16
N ARG A 473 3.22 -25.92 -8.11
CA ARG A 473 3.65 -26.63 -9.32
C ARG A 473 5.16 -26.58 -9.49
N PRO A 474 5.83 -27.75 -9.59
CA PRO A 474 7.22 -27.82 -10.01
C PRO A 474 7.34 -27.74 -11.55
N PHE A 475 8.47 -27.23 -12.01
CA PHE A 475 8.88 -27.14 -13.40
C PHE A 475 10.30 -27.69 -13.53
N SER A 476 10.58 -28.37 -14.64
CA SER A 476 11.90 -28.95 -14.91
C SER A 476 12.31 -28.62 -16.34
N GLY A 477 13.45 -27.96 -16.50
CA GLY A 477 14.01 -27.59 -17.80
C GLY A 477 13.18 -26.59 -18.61
N LEU A 478 12.18 -25.94 -17.99
CA LEU A 478 11.37 -24.93 -18.66
C LEU A 478 12.16 -23.63 -18.77
N VAL A 479 12.23 -23.10 -19.99
CA VAL A 479 12.85 -21.80 -20.29
C VAL A 479 11.76 -20.89 -20.86
N VAL A 480 11.58 -19.72 -20.23
CA VAL A 480 10.58 -18.72 -20.62
C VAL A 480 11.32 -17.56 -21.29
N PRO A 481 11.31 -17.47 -22.63
CA PRO A 481 11.92 -16.34 -23.33
C PRO A 481 11.05 -15.09 -23.23
N PRO A 482 11.55 -13.91 -23.67
CA PRO A 482 10.73 -12.70 -23.75
C PRO A 482 9.47 -12.90 -24.60
N GLY A 483 8.31 -12.48 -24.08
CA GLY A 483 7.00 -12.76 -24.69
C GLY A 483 6.47 -14.18 -24.41
N GLY A 484 7.27 -15.05 -23.80
CA GLY A 484 6.87 -16.36 -23.33
C GLY A 484 5.99 -16.30 -22.08
N SER A 485 5.32 -17.41 -21.77
CA SER A 485 4.54 -17.54 -20.54
C SER A 485 4.50 -18.98 -20.03
N VAL A 486 4.17 -19.10 -18.75
CA VAL A 486 3.96 -20.35 -18.03
C VAL A 486 2.52 -20.41 -17.58
N ASP A 487 1.73 -21.29 -18.17
CA ASP A 487 0.38 -21.60 -17.73
C ASP A 487 0.42 -22.36 -16.39
N LEU A 488 -0.24 -21.83 -15.37
CA LEU A 488 -0.30 -22.42 -14.03
C LEU A 488 -1.31 -23.57 -13.93
N LYS A 489 -2.10 -23.82 -14.99
CA LYS A 489 -3.20 -24.81 -15.03
C LYS A 489 -4.22 -24.55 -13.92
N TYR A 490 -4.62 -23.27 -13.82
CA TYR A 490 -5.58 -22.82 -12.83
C TYR A 490 -6.66 -21.93 -13.44
N PRO A 491 -7.97 -22.20 -13.19
CA PRO A 491 -8.48 -23.43 -12.56
C PRO A 491 -8.13 -24.67 -13.40
N ASP A 492 -8.29 -25.89 -12.85
CA ASP A 492 -8.12 -27.12 -13.65
C ASP A 492 -9.01 -27.02 -14.91
N PRO A 493 -8.52 -27.43 -16.09
CA PRO A 493 -8.91 -26.84 -17.37
C PRO A 493 -10.42 -26.89 -17.66
N PHE A 494 -10.97 -25.70 -17.92
CA PHE A 494 -11.83 -25.46 -19.07
C PHE A 494 -10.91 -25.03 -20.22
N VAL A 495 -10.99 -25.67 -21.39
CA VAL A 495 -10.07 -25.47 -22.53
C VAL A 495 -10.05 -23.99 -22.96
N PRO A 496 -8.95 -23.23 -22.79
CA PRO A 496 -8.85 -21.88 -23.32
C PRO A 496 -8.31 -21.91 -24.75
N ALA A 497 -8.91 -21.13 -25.64
CA ALA A 497 -8.32 -20.80 -26.95
C ALA A 497 -6.97 -20.10 -26.74
N ALA A 498 -6.02 -20.32 -27.66
CA ALA A 498 -4.67 -19.73 -27.61
C ALA A 498 -4.71 -18.26 -27.21
N GLY A 499 -4.05 -17.92 -26.10
CA GLY A 499 -4.05 -16.56 -25.55
C GLY A 499 -3.43 -15.56 -26.53
N PRO A 500 -3.88 -14.29 -26.52
CA PRO A 500 -3.32 -13.26 -27.37
C PRO A 500 -1.86 -12.96 -26.96
N ALA A 501 -1.02 -12.67 -27.95
CA ALA A 501 0.30 -12.11 -27.71
C ALA A 501 0.16 -10.82 -26.88
N ILE A 502 0.91 -10.71 -25.78
CA ILE A 502 0.79 -9.59 -24.85
C ILE A 502 1.37 -8.35 -25.52
N ALA A 503 0.51 -7.37 -25.81
CA ALA A 503 0.94 -6.09 -26.33
C ALA A 503 1.72 -5.31 -25.24
N PRO A 504 2.82 -4.63 -25.63
CA PRO A 504 3.60 -3.80 -24.73
C PRO A 504 2.72 -2.76 -24.02
N VAL A 505 2.94 -2.54 -22.72
CA VAL A 505 2.45 -1.31 -22.08
C VAL A 505 3.50 -0.25 -22.33
N ALA A 506 3.12 0.91 -22.85
CA ALA A 506 4.03 2.04 -22.90
C ALA A 506 4.25 2.56 -21.47
N ILE A 507 5.11 1.89 -20.69
CA ILE A 507 5.59 2.41 -19.42
C ILE A 507 6.63 3.46 -19.78
N LYS A 508 6.32 4.73 -19.51
CA LYS A 508 7.31 5.79 -19.58
C LYS A 508 8.29 5.54 -18.45
N VAL A 509 9.41 4.88 -18.75
CA VAL A 509 10.55 4.87 -17.84
C VAL A 509 10.95 6.34 -17.66
N PRO A 510 10.87 6.91 -16.45
CA PRO A 510 11.33 8.26 -16.23
C PRO A 510 12.81 8.30 -16.60
N ARG A 511 13.18 9.10 -17.61
CA ARG A 511 14.59 9.39 -17.86
C ARG A 511 15.02 10.38 -16.81
N ILE A 512 15.85 9.93 -15.87
CA ILE A 512 16.55 10.82 -14.97
C ILE A 512 17.72 11.39 -15.78
N SER A 513 17.56 12.59 -16.35
CA SER A 513 18.64 13.23 -17.10
C SER A 513 19.70 13.77 -16.14
N ALA A 514 20.96 13.73 -16.58
CA ALA A 514 22.05 14.41 -15.90
C ALA A 514 21.87 15.95 -15.87
N ASP A 515 20.81 16.53 -16.43
CA ASP A 515 20.59 17.99 -16.34
C ASP A 515 20.16 18.44 -14.94
N GLY A 516 19.76 17.51 -14.06
CA GLY A 516 19.72 17.74 -12.61
C GLY A 516 21.09 18.01 -11.97
N PHE A 517 22.20 17.75 -12.69
CA PHE A 517 23.58 18.03 -12.25
C PHE A 517 24.11 19.41 -12.67
N ARG A 518 23.40 20.16 -13.52
CA ARG A 518 23.83 21.51 -13.90
C ARG A 518 22.87 22.53 -13.30
N ALA A 519 23.11 22.89 -12.04
CA ALA A 519 22.60 24.12 -11.50
C ALA A 519 23.00 25.27 -12.44
N GLN A 520 22.00 25.89 -13.08
CA GLN A 520 22.16 27.24 -13.59
C GLN A 520 22.48 28.11 -12.37
N VAL A 521 23.74 28.50 -12.24
CA VAL A 521 24.14 29.62 -11.39
C VAL A 521 23.44 30.86 -11.96
N VAL A 522 22.23 31.13 -11.49
CA VAL A 522 21.62 32.45 -11.65
C VAL A 522 22.46 33.39 -10.80
N LYS A 523 23.39 34.10 -11.44
CA LYS A 523 24.05 35.26 -10.85
C LYS A 523 22.96 36.29 -10.54
N THR A 524 22.48 36.31 -9.32
CA THR A 524 21.83 37.50 -8.77
C THR A 524 22.93 38.53 -8.53
N SER A 525 23.01 39.51 -9.43
CA SER A 525 23.81 40.72 -9.19
C SER A 525 23.31 41.39 -7.90
N PRO A 526 24.19 41.90 -7.02
CA PRO A 526 23.76 42.70 -5.89
C PRO A 526 23.26 44.04 -6.42
N GLY A 527 21.96 44.29 -6.28
CA GLY A 527 21.39 45.62 -6.44
C GLY A 527 21.94 46.54 -5.35
N SER A 528 22.81 47.47 -5.75
CA SER A 528 23.20 48.63 -4.96
C SER A 528 21.99 49.55 -4.78
N GLY A 529 21.36 49.48 -3.60
CA GLY A 529 20.43 50.50 -3.11
C GLY A 529 21.18 51.43 -2.15
N GLY A 530 21.47 52.64 -2.62
CA GLY A 530 21.98 53.74 -1.81
C GLY A 530 20.93 54.83 -1.68
N LEU A 531 20.80 55.32 -0.44
CA LEU A 531 19.97 56.40 0.11
C LEU A 531 18.45 56.17 0.24
#